data_AF-F2UY50-F1
#
_entry.id   AF-F2UY50-F1
#
_cell.length_a   1.000
_cell.length_b   1.000
_cell.length_c   1.000
_cell.angle_alpha   90.00
_cell.angle_beta   90.00
_cell.angle_gamma   90.00
#
_symmetry.space_group_name_H-M   'P 1'
#
loop_
_entity.id
_entity.type
_entity.pdbx_description
1 polymer ?
#
loop_
_entity_poly.entity_id
_entity_poly.type
_entity_poly.pdbx_seq_one_letter_code
_entity_poly.pdbx_strand_id
1 'polypeptide(L)'
;FTLVARAPELSGEPVGSGLLVAPTGVAEPAGRGEPVAAASSAGAGASVPDSHGTVPGGGSARPVACPVRAKALSHLSAKWPWVGAELRALHGPDVHALRLSYGRPGQPRPQVDLQVALDDVAALTGVRIEPEAVIDHMLVRWDGTLPPVTPAYRERTRLLEEDLAPVTGLEVTGAWVAGTGIAAVVEHARAAAGRLMGSHGG
;
A
#
# COMPACT_ATOMS: atom_id res chain seq x y z
N PHE A 1 0.11 0.96 11.49
CA PHE A 1 -0.75 1.10 12.68
C PHE A 1 -1.97 0.25 12.44
N THR A 2 -2.29 -0.64 13.37
CA THR A 2 -3.50 -1.48 13.32
C THR A 2 -4.36 -1.12 14.51
N LEU A 3 -5.67 -1.01 14.32
CA LEU A 3 -6.62 -0.81 15.42
C LEU A 3 -7.84 -1.70 15.22
N VAL A 4 -8.44 -2.10 16.33
CA VAL A 4 -9.72 -2.79 16.43
C VAL A 4 -10.66 -1.86 17.18
N ALA A 5 -11.81 -1.53 16.59
CA ALA A 5 -12.76 -0.60 17.19
C ALA A 5 -14.20 -1.01 16.88
N ARG A 6 -15.11 -0.63 17.78
CA ARG A 6 -16.55 -0.70 17.52
C ARG A 6 -16.99 0.55 16.76
N ALA A 7 -17.46 0.39 15.54
CA ALA A 7 -17.86 1.51 14.67
C ALA A 7 -18.88 1.04 13.63
N PRO A 8 -20.19 1.01 13.96
CA PRO A 8 -21.26 0.55 13.07
C PRO A 8 -21.24 1.22 11.69
N GLU A 9 -20.82 2.49 11.64
CA GLU A 9 -20.78 3.31 10.44
C GLU A 9 -19.75 2.82 9.41
N LEU A 10 -18.79 1.98 9.80
CA LEU A 10 -17.80 1.38 8.88
C LEU A 10 -18.35 0.22 8.04
N SER A 11 -19.60 -0.18 8.26
CA SER A 11 -20.25 -1.27 7.51
C SER A 11 -20.70 -0.84 6.10
N GLY A 12 -20.75 0.46 5.81
CA GLY A 12 -21.16 1.02 4.50
C GLY A 12 -20.00 1.32 3.53
N GLU A 13 -20.35 1.70 2.30
CA GLU A 13 -19.40 2.34 1.36
C GLU A 13 -18.88 3.67 1.95
N PRO A 14 -17.60 4.07 1.69
CA PRO A 14 -16.68 3.61 0.65
C PRO A 14 -15.77 2.43 1.06
N VAL A 15 -16.00 1.84 2.23
CA VAL A 15 -15.03 0.94 2.90
C VAL A 15 -15.20 -0.53 2.48
N GLY A 16 -16.19 -0.84 1.63
CA GLY A 16 -16.50 -2.19 1.15
C GLY A 16 -15.42 -2.81 0.26
N SER A 17 -14.59 -1.97 -0.39
CA SER A 17 -13.50 -2.39 -1.29
C SER A 17 -12.26 -2.95 -0.56
N GLY A 18 -12.17 -2.79 0.76
CA GLY A 18 -11.07 -3.33 1.58
C GLY A 18 -9.74 -2.54 1.51
N LEU A 19 -9.61 -1.53 0.64
CA LEU A 19 -8.43 -0.67 0.53
C LEU A 19 -8.78 0.74 0.04
N LEU A 20 -8.35 1.74 0.81
CA LEU A 20 -8.38 3.16 0.44
C LEU A 20 -6.95 3.68 0.32
N VAL A 21 -6.62 4.38 -0.76
CA VAL A 21 -5.30 4.98 -1.01
C VAL A 21 -5.42 6.50 -0.95
N ALA A 22 -4.57 7.13 -0.15
CA ALA A 22 -4.57 8.58 -0.03
C ALA A 22 -4.05 9.24 -1.32
N PRO A 23 -4.68 10.32 -1.83
CA PRO A 23 -4.19 11.02 -2.99
C PRO A 23 -2.77 11.54 -2.77
N THR A 24 -1.89 11.35 -3.75
CA THR A 24 -0.56 11.96 -3.74
C THR A 24 -0.68 13.38 -4.25
N GLY A 25 -0.67 14.36 -3.35
CA GLY A 25 -0.58 15.77 -3.72
C GLY A 25 0.78 16.06 -4.36
N VAL A 26 0.89 15.88 -5.66
CA VAL A 26 1.97 16.45 -6.47
C VAL A 26 1.30 17.37 -7.48
N ALA A 27 1.35 18.67 -7.21
CA ALA A 27 1.14 19.66 -8.25
C ALA A 27 2.46 19.74 -9.03
N GLU A 28 2.44 19.29 -10.29
CA GLU A 28 3.54 19.51 -11.23
C GLU A 28 3.78 21.03 -11.37
N PRO A 29 5.01 21.54 -11.19
CA PRO A 29 5.29 22.93 -11.49
C PRO A 29 5.27 23.11 -13.01
N ALA A 30 4.48 24.07 -13.49
CA ALA A 30 4.52 24.52 -14.87
C ALA A 30 5.92 25.11 -15.19
N GLY A 31 6.81 24.26 -15.71
CA GLY A 31 8.13 24.61 -16.21
C GLY A 31 8.12 24.73 -17.73
N ARG A 32 8.62 25.88 -18.20
CA ARG A 32 8.77 26.29 -19.60
C ARG A 32 9.86 25.47 -20.31
N GLY A 33 9.56 24.87 -21.48
CA GLY A 33 10.55 24.61 -22.56
C GLY A 33 10.75 23.16 -23.07
N GLU A 34 9.92 22.75 -24.05
CA GLU A 34 10.11 21.82 -25.21
C GLU A 34 10.75 20.40 -25.06
N PRO A 35 10.67 19.51 -26.09
CA PRO A 35 9.58 18.55 -26.23
C PRO A 35 10.08 17.08 -26.24
N VAL A 36 9.25 16.13 -25.81
CA VAL A 36 9.42 14.72 -26.18
C VAL A 36 8.13 14.22 -26.80
N ALA A 37 8.28 13.72 -28.02
CA ALA A 37 7.23 13.50 -29.00
C ALA A 37 6.08 12.63 -28.50
N ALA A 38 4.87 13.13 -28.71
CA ALA A 38 3.64 12.36 -28.66
C ALA A 38 3.54 11.44 -29.87
N ALA A 39 3.18 10.18 -29.64
CA ALA A 39 2.55 9.33 -30.65
C ALA A 39 1.03 9.33 -30.39
N SER A 40 0.30 10.03 -31.25
CA SER A 40 -1.15 10.01 -31.34
C SER A 40 -1.64 8.81 -32.15
N SER A 41 -2.80 8.24 -31.79
CA SER A 41 -3.77 7.78 -32.78
C SER A 41 -5.19 7.99 -32.24
N ALA A 42 -6.06 8.45 -33.13
CA ALA A 42 -7.28 9.20 -32.87
C ALA A 42 -8.57 8.38 -33.07
N GLY A 43 -9.69 8.94 -32.58
CA GLY A 43 -11.05 8.55 -32.93
C GLY A 43 -12.06 9.65 -32.54
N ALA A 44 -12.56 10.37 -33.55
CA ALA A 44 -13.59 11.42 -33.55
C ALA A 44 -14.90 11.07 -32.81
N GLY A 45 -15.79 11.97 -32.39
CA GLY A 45 -15.93 13.43 -32.54
C GLY A 45 -17.36 13.85 -32.14
N ALA A 46 -17.61 15.14 -31.89
CA ALA A 46 -18.89 15.85 -32.05
C ALA A 46 -18.78 17.32 -31.55
N SER A 47 -19.59 18.19 -32.14
CA SER A 47 -19.43 19.64 -32.31
C SER A 47 -20.07 20.55 -31.22
N VAL A 48 -19.39 21.67 -30.88
CA VAL A 48 -19.75 23.14 -30.80
C VAL A 48 -21.26 23.54 -30.86
N PRO A 49 -21.81 24.66 -30.25
CA PRO A 49 -21.23 26.00 -29.91
C PRO A 49 -21.58 26.74 -28.58
N ASP A 50 -20.74 27.76 -28.31
CA ASP A 50 -20.96 29.15 -27.82
C ASP A 50 -21.95 29.52 -26.70
N SER A 51 -21.46 30.15 -25.61
CA SER A 51 -21.53 31.63 -25.42
C SER A 51 -21.39 32.10 -23.96
N HIS A 52 -20.84 33.32 -23.85
CA HIS A 52 -20.87 34.30 -22.77
C HIS A 52 -19.92 34.16 -21.57
N GLY A 53 -18.96 35.10 -21.57
CA GLY A 53 -17.98 35.29 -20.53
C GLY A 53 -18.59 35.73 -19.20
N THR A 54 -17.88 35.37 -18.13
CA THR A 54 -17.93 36.06 -16.86
C THR A 54 -16.53 36.03 -16.26
N VAL A 55 -16.13 37.19 -15.74
CA VAL A 55 -14.88 37.61 -15.08
C VAL A 55 -14.15 36.49 -14.32
N PRO A 56 -12.80 36.39 -14.39
CA PRO A 56 -12.06 35.44 -13.57
C PRO A 56 -12.02 35.96 -12.12
N GLY A 57 -12.94 35.48 -11.29
CA GLY A 57 -12.83 35.59 -9.84
C GLY A 57 -11.59 34.83 -9.39
N GLY A 58 -10.56 35.57 -9.00
CA GLY A 58 -9.32 35.05 -8.42
C GLY A 58 -9.60 34.30 -7.13
N GLY A 59 -9.88 33.00 -7.25
CA GLY A 59 -9.73 32.03 -6.18
C GLY A 59 -8.57 31.13 -6.57
N SER A 60 -7.35 31.52 -6.24
CA SER A 60 -6.24 30.57 -6.14
C SER A 60 -6.66 29.54 -5.09
N ALA A 61 -7.21 28.41 -5.55
CA ALA A 61 -7.37 27.23 -4.74
C ALA A 61 -5.95 26.78 -4.42
N ARG A 62 -5.41 27.32 -3.32
CA ARG A 62 -4.25 26.75 -2.65
C ARG A 62 -4.51 25.25 -2.55
N PRO A 63 -3.57 24.37 -2.93
CA PRO A 63 -3.72 22.96 -2.66
C PRO A 63 -3.93 22.83 -1.16
N VAL A 64 -5.15 22.54 -0.74
CA VAL A 64 -5.41 22.13 0.63
C VAL A 64 -4.61 20.85 0.75
N ALA A 65 -3.51 20.90 1.51
CA ALA A 65 -2.71 19.72 1.77
C ALA A 65 -3.68 18.62 2.18
N CYS A 66 -3.70 17.51 1.43
CA CYS A 66 -4.53 16.38 1.82
C CYS A 66 -4.10 16.01 3.26
N PRO A 67 -4.98 16.17 4.27
CA PRO A 67 -4.57 16.18 5.68
C PRO A 67 -4.18 14.79 6.19
N VAL A 68 -4.37 13.77 5.36
CA VAL A 68 -4.14 12.37 5.69
C VAL A 68 -2.63 12.07 5.67
N ARG A 69 -2.11 11.66 6.82
CA ARG A 69 -0.72 11.25 7.00
C ARG A 69 -0.49 9.81 6.55
N ALA A 70 -1.48 8.95 6.74
CA ALA A 70 -1.49 7.60 6.20
C ALA A 70 -1.46 7.62 4.65
N LYS A 71 -0.66 6.75 4.04
CA LYS A 71 -0.67 6.57 2.58
C LYS A 71 -1.79 5.66 2.10
N ALA A 72 -2.30 4.82 2.99
CA ALA A 72 -3.38 3.89 2.71
C ALA A 72 -4.02 3.37 4.00
N LEU A 73 -5.30 3.00 3.92
CA LEU A 73 -6.05 2.29 4.93
C LEU A 73 -6.60 0.99 4.33
N SER A 74 -6.39 -0.13 5.01
CA SER A 74 -7.01 -1.41 4.67
C SER A 74 -8.04 -1.78 5.73
N HIS A 75 -9.25 -2.10 5.30
CA HIS A 75 -10.30 -2.62 6.18
C HIS A 75 -10.17 -4.15 6.21
N LEU A 76 -9.45 -4.66 7.22
CA LEU A 76 -9.03 -6.05 7.29
C LEU A 76 -10.21 -7.00 7.43
N SER A 77 -11.19 -6.66 8.27
CA SER A 77 -12.41 -7.46 8.48
C SER A 77 -13.34 -7.52 7.26
N ALA A 78 -13.37 -6.46 6.43
CA ALA A 78 -14.07 -6.50 5.14
C ALA A 78 -13.29 -7.31 4.10
N LYS A 79 -11.97 -7.13 4.04
CA LYS A 79 -11.08 -7.83 3.11
C LYS A 79 -11.02 -9.34 3.37
N TRP A 80 -11.08 -9.75 4.64
CA TRP A 80 -11.01 -11.15 5.06
C TRP A 80 -12.21 -11.48 5.95
N PRO A 81 -13.28 -12.07 5.39
CA PRO A 81 -14.51 -12.34 6.14
C PRO A 81 -14.32 -13.15 7.43
N TRP A 82 -13.34 -14.05 7.45
CA TRP A 82 -13.00 -14.82 8.65
C TRP A 82 -12.50 -13.93 9.80
N VAL A 83 -11.72 -12.87 9.52
CA VAL A 83 -11.30 -11.88 10.54
C VAL A 83 -12.53 -11.20 11.13
N GLY A 84 -13.48 -10.79 10.27
CA GLY A 84 -14.73 -10.19 10.73
C GLY A 84 -15.58 -11.14 11.57
N ALA A 85 -15.61 -12.44 11.22
CA ALA A 85 -16.33 -13.45 12.00
C ALA A 85 -15.73 -13.64 13.40
N GLU A 86 -14.41 -13.79 13.50
CA GLU A 86 -13.70 -13.93 14.78
C GLU A 86 -13.88 -12.69 15.67
N LEU A 87 -13.73 -11.48 15.12
CA LEU A 87 -13.95 -10.24 15.86
C LEU A 87 -15.37 -10.15 16.41
N ARG A 88 -16.37 -10.53 15.62
CA ARG A 88 -17.77 -10.54 16.08
C ARG A 88 -18.02 -11.55 17.18
N ALA A 89 -17.40 -12.72 17.11
CA ALA A 89 -17.52 -13.74 18.14
C ALA A 89 -16.89 -13.29 19.47
N LEU A 90 -15.76 -12.59 19.42
CA LEU A 90 -15.02 -12.15 20.61
C LEU A 90 -15.58 -10.86 21.23
N HIS A 91 -16.04 -9.92 20.40
CA HIS A 91 -16.34 -8.55 20.83
C HIS A 91 -17.76 -8.09 20.49
N GLY A 92 -18.59 -8.93 19.87
CA GLY A 92 -19.94 -8.59 19.45
C GLY A 92 -20.01 -7.87 18.09
N PRO A 93 -21.20 -7.44 17.65
CA PRO A 93 -21.41 -6.85 16.33
C PRO A 93 -20.64 -5.53 16.16
N ASP A 94 -20.53 -5.08 14.90
CA ASP A 94 -19.99 -3.75 14.54
C ASP A 94 -18.54 -3.51 14.97
N VAL A 95 -17.75 -4.58 15.11
CA VAL A 95 -16.32 -4.51 15.41
C VAL A 95 -15.50 -4.70 14.14
N HIS A 96 -14.61 -3.75 13.89
CA HIS A 96 -13.82 -3.65 12.66
C HIS A 96 -12.33 -3.62 12.98
N ALA A 97 -11.55 -4.30 12.14
CA ALA A 97 -10.09 -4.19 12.17
C ALA A 97 -9.60 -3.36 10.99
N LEU A 98 -8.89 -2.26 11.28
CA LEU A 98 -8.32 -1.36 10.30
C LEU A 98 -6.79 -1.38 10.37
N ARG A 99 -6.13 -1.29 9.22
CA ARG A 99 -4.68 -1.10 9.12
C ARG A 99 -4.35 0.13 8.31
N LEU A 100 -3.72 1.10 8.97
CA LEU A 100 -3.16 2.28 8.35
C LEU A 100 -1.67 2.10 8.07
N SER A 101 -1.28 2.43 6.85
CA SER A 101 0.11 2.37 6.39
C SER A 101 0.70 3.77 6.36
N TYR A 102 1.91 3.93 6.90
CA TYR A 102 2.61 5.21 7.01
C TYR A 102 3.99 5.13 6.38
N GLY A 103 4.56 6.31 6.11
CA GLY A 103 5.92 6.46 5.59
C GLY A 103 5.97 6.43 4.07
N ARG A 104 6.85 7.25 3.50
CA ARG A 104 7.13 7.30 2.06
C ARG A 104 8.65 7.32 1.85
N PRO A 105 9.16 6.75 0.74
CA PRO A 105 10.59 6.80 0.43
C PRO A 105 11.13 8.23 0.49
N GLY A 106 12.31 8.41 1.09
CA GLY A 106 12.96 9.72 1.21
C GLY A 106 12.38 10.66 2.27
N GLN A 107 11.32 10.26 2.98
CA GLN A 107 10.75 11.08 4.05
C GLN A 107 11.22 10.62 5.44
N PRO A 108 11.26 11.53 6.44
CA PRO A 108 11.52 11.16 7.81
C PRO A 108 10.55 10.09 8.32
N ARG A 109 11.01 9.30 9.28
CA ARG A 109 10.19 8.28 9.92
C ARG A 109 8.98 8.94 10.60
N PRO A 110 7.74 8.53 10.27
CA PRO A 110 6.56 9.10 10.89
C PRO A 110 6.42 8.65 12.35
N GLN A 111 6.08 9.60 13.22
CA GLN A 111 5.62 9.36 14.59
C GLN A 111 4.10 9.32 14.59
N VAL A 112 3.53 8.17 14.95
CA VAL A 112 2.09 7.91 14.87
C VAL A 112 1.65 7.33 16.21
N ASP A 113 0.75 8.04 16.88
CA ASP A 113 0.01 7.56 18.02
C ASP A 113 -1.43 7.23 17.61
N LEU A 114 -2.26 6.86 18.60
CA LEU A 114 -3.65 6.51 18.35
C LEU A 114 -4.46 7.69 17.77
N GLN A 115 -4.30 8.91 18.31
CA GLN A 115 -5.08 10.05 17.88
C GLN A 115 -4.82 10.36 16.39
N VAL A 116 -3.56 10.35 15.98
CA VAL A 116 -3.17 10.51 14.58
C VAL A 116 -3.83 9.46 13.68
N ALA A 117 -3.88 8.21 14.15
CA ALA A 117 -4.51 7.13 13.38
C ALA A 117 -6.03 7.32 13.26
N LEU A 118 -6.70 7.77 14.32
CA LEU A 118 -8.14 8.05 14.31
C LEU A 118 -8.49 9.25 13.40
N ASP A 119 -7.68 10.31 13.44
CA ASP A 119 -7.83 11.47 12.54
C ASP A 119 -7.72 11.05 11.06
N ASP A 120 -6.75 10.19 10.74
CA ASP A 120 -6.58 9.64 9.39
C ASP A 120 -7.73 8.70 8.98
N VAL A 121 -8.29 7.91 9.91
CA VAL A 121 -9.49 7.09 9.64
C VAL A 121 -10.65 8.00 9.28
N ALA A 122 -10.91 9.05 10.06
CA ALA A 122 -11.99 10.00 9.80
C ALA A 122 -11.81 10.71 8.46
N ALA A 123 -10.59 11.13 8.15
CA ALA A 123 -10.30 11.81 6.90
C ALA A 123 -10.39 10.88 5.66
N LEU A 124 -10.08 9.59 5.79
CA LEU A 124 -10.17 8.62 4.69
C LEU A 124 -11.56 8.03 4.49
N THR A 125 -12.32 7.82 5.57
CA THR A 125 -13.59 7.08 5.54
C THR A 125 -14.81 7.96 5.76
N GLY A 126 -14.63 9.18 6.30
CA GLY A 126 -15.71 10.03 6.80
C GLY A 126 -16.23 9.64 8.18
N VAL A 127 -15.80 8.50 8.74
CA VAL A 127 -16.28 7.96 10.02
C VAL A 127 -15.35 8.38 11.17
N ARG A 128 -15.90 9.05 12.18
CA ARG A 128 -15.19 9.34 13.42
C ARG A 128 -15.34 8.17 14.39
N ILE A 129 -14.21 7.73 14.93
CA ILE A 129 -14.15 6.71 15.97
C ILE A 129 -13.60 7.38 17.21
N GLU A 130 -14.41 7.43 18.27
CA GLU A 130 -13.97 7.97 19.56
C GLU A 130 -12.92 7.04 20.20
N PRO A 131 -11.91 7.57 20.91
CA PRO A 131 -10.87 6.75 21.54
C PRO A 131 -11.42 5.64 22.44
N GLU A 132 -12.56 5.86 23.10
CA GLU A 132 -13.23 4.90 23.97
C GLU A 132 -13.85 3.72 23.21
N ALA A 133 -14.11 3.88 21.91
CA ALA A 133 -14.60 2.81 21.04
C ALA A 133 -13.47 1.90 20.53
N VAL A 134 -12.20 2.26 20.76
CA VAL A 134 -11.03 1.47 20.40
C VAL A 134 -10.84 0.35 21.42
N ILE A 135 -10.94 -0.89 20.97
CA ILE A 135 -10.76 -2.09 21.78
C ILE A 135 -9.27 -2.37 21.97
N ASP A 136 -8.49 -2.26 20.90
CA ASP A 136 -7.04 -2.46 20.93
C ASP A 136 -6.35 -1.77 19.74
N HIS A 137 -5.07 -1.46 19.87
CA HIS A 137 -4.26 -0.93 18.79
C HIS A 137 -2.77 -1.28 18.92
N MET A 138 -2.09 -1.36 17.78
CA MET A 138 -0.67 -1.68 17.73
C MET A 138 0.05 -0.93 16.60
N LEU A 139 1.22 -0.39 16.92
CA LEU A 139 2.16 0.14 15.93
C LEU A 139 3.28 -0.88 15.65
N VAL A 140 3.19 -1.56 14.51
CA VAL A 140 4.29 -2.39 13.99
C VAL A 140 5.14 -1.55 13.04
N ARG A 141 6.45 -1.53 13.28
CA ARG A 141 7.44 -0.87 12.42
C ARG A 141 8.20 -1.92 11.61
N TRP A 142 8.28 -1.70 10.31
CA TRP A 142 9.04 -2.51 9.37
C TRP A 142 10.19 -1.66 8.87
N ASP A 143 11.39 -1.88 9.43
CA ASP A 143 12.61 -1.24 8.97
C ASP A 143 13.22 -2.10 7.87
N GLY A 144 13.37 -1.52 6.68
CA GLY A 144 13.79 -2.22 5.46
C GLY A 144 12.64 -2.48 4.51
N THR A 145 12.65 -1.80 3.36
CA THR A 145 11.89 -2.26 2.20
C THR A 145 12.64 -3.42 1.57
N LEU A 146 11.94 -4.39 0.99
CA LEU A 146 12.53 -5.31 0.03
C LEU A 146 13.39 -4.49 -0.95
N PRO A 147 14.68 -4.85 -1.15
CA PRO A 147 15.55 -4.11 -2.05
C PRO A 147 14.84 -3.95 -3.40
N PRO A 148 14.86 -2.75 -4.00
CA PRO A 148 14.30 -2.59 -5.31
C PRO A 148 14.98 -3.59 -6.26
N VAL A 149 14.16 -4.37 -6.98
CA VAL A 149 14.62 -5.43 -7.89
C VAL A 149 15.16 -4.80 -9.18
N THR A 150 16.21 -3.98 -9.03
CA THR A 150 16.92 -3.35 -10.13
C THR A 150 17.67 -4.41 -10.96
N PRO A 151 18.00 -4.15 -12.24
CA PRO A 151 18.85 -5.04 -13.01
C PRO A 151 20.18 -5.35 -12.30
N ALA A 152 20.82 -4.35 -11.71
CA ALA A 152 22.05 -4.53 -10.94
C ALA A 152 21.87 -5.42 -9.70
N TYR A 153 20.71 -5.33 -9.03
CA TYR A 153 20.39 -6.21 -7.91
C TYR A 153 20.21 -7.66 -8.37
N ARG A 154 19.47 -7.88 -9.47
CA ARG A 154 19.29 -9.21 -10.06
C ARG A 154 20.62 -9.85 -10.45
N GLU A 155 21.53 -9.08 -11.05
CA GLU A 155 22.86 -9.57 -11.41
C GLU A 155 23.69 -9.95 -10.18
N ARG A 156 23.66 -9.14 -9.10
CA ARG A 156 24.34 -9.48 -7.84
C ARG A 156 23.78 -10.77 -7.22
N THR A 157 22.47 -10.94 -7.23
CA THR A 157 21.83 -12.16 -6.73
C THR A 157 22.25 -13.38 -7.57
N ARG A 158 22.24 -13.26 -8.91
CA ARG A 158 22.66 -14.34 -9.82
C ARG A 158 24.10 -14.78 -9.56
N LEU A 159 25.03 -13.82 -9.44
CA LEU A 159 26.44 -14.10 -9.13
C LEU A 159 26.59 -14.81 -7.78
N LEU A 160 25.84 -14.38 -6.76
CA LEU A 160 25.83 -15.04 -5.46
C LEU A 160 25.32 -16.49 -5.55
N GLU A 161 24.26 -16.75 -6.32
CA GLU A 161 23.76 -18.11 -6.53
C GLU A 161 24.81 -18.99 -7.22
N GLU A 162 25.55 -18.45 -8.19
CA GLU A 162 26.66 -19.15 -8.86
C GLU A 162 27.83 -19.45 -7.90
N ASP A 163 28.20 -18.49 -7.05
CA ASP A 163 29.26 -18.65 -6.05
C ASP A 163 28.89 -19.70 -4.98
N LEU A 164 27.60 -19.85 -4.67
CA LEU A 164 27.10 -20.82 -3.69
C LEU A 164 26.86 -22.21 -4.27
N ALA A 165 26.73 -22.37 -5.59
CA ALA A 165 26.47 -23.65 -6.24
C ALA A 165 27.44 -24.79 -5.85
N PRO A 166 28.74 -24.54 -5.59
CA PRO A 166 29.65 -25.59 -5.12
C PRO A 166 29.49 -25.99 -3.64
N VAL A 167 28.78 -25.20 -2.83
CA VAL A 167 28.65 -25.44 -1.38
C VAL A 167 27.54 -26.47 -1.13
N THR A 168 27.94 -27.70 -0.87
CA THR A 168 26.99 -28.79 -0.61
C THR A 168 26.17 -28.53 0.65
N GLY A 169 24.85 -28.73 0.56
CA GLY A 169 23.92 -28.55 1.68
C GLY A 169 23.50 -27.10 1.94
N LEU A 170 23.83 -26.16 1.05
CA LEU A 170 23.43 -24.76 1.15
C LEU A 170 22.61 -24.33 -0.07
N GLU A 171 21.46 -23.71 0.18
CA GLU A 171 20.62 -23.08 -0.85
C GLU A 171 20.12 -21.73 -0.33
N VAL A 172 19.89 -20.79 -1.25
CA VAL A 172 19.28 -19.49 -0.93
C VAL A 172 17.86 -19.44 -1.44
N THR A 173 16.98 -18.76 -0.70
CA THR A 173 15.60 -18.53 -1.12
C THR A 173 15.01 -17.29 -0.45
N GLY A 174 13.83 -16.88 -0.91
CA GLY A 174 13.07 -15.77 -0.37
C GLY A 174 12.88 -14.66 -1.39
N ALA A 175 12.13 -13.64 -0.99
CA ALA A 175 11.71 -12.56 -1.89
C ALA A 175 12.84 -11.66 -2.41
N TRP A 176 13.99 -11.70 -1.75
CA TRP A 176 15.22 -11.02 -2.16
C TRP A 176 15.94 -11.75 -3.31
N VAL A 177 15.62 -13.04 -3.54
CA VAL A 177 16.15 -13.85 -4.65
C VAL A 177 15.10 -13.99 -5.75
N ALA A 178 13.93 -14.53 -5.39
CA ALA A 178 12.86 -14.92 -6.30
C ALA A 178 11.94 -13.75 -6.74
N GLY A 179 12.22 -12.53 -6.28
CA GLY A 179 11.34 -11.39 -6.43
C GLY A 179 10.18 -11.36 -5.42
N THR A 180 9.30 -10.37 -5.52
CA THR A 180 8.31 -10.08 -4.46
C THR A 180 6.96 -10.78 -4.62
N GLY A 181 6.74 -11.53 -5.71
CA GLY A 181 5.50 -12.26 -5.96
C GLY A 181 5.42 -13.53 -5.11
N ILE A 182 4.36 -13.68 -4.31
CA ILE A 182 4.23 -14.83 -3.38
C ILE A 182 4.31 -16.19 -4.08
N ALA A 183 3.70 -16.32 -5.27
CA ALA A 183 3.76 -17.55 -6.05
C ALA A 183 5.21 -17.87 -6.46
N ALA A 184 5.91 -16.88 -7.04
CA ALA A 184 7.32 -17.02 -7.42
C ALA A 184 8.21 -17.39 -6.23
N VAL A 185 8.00 -16.76 -5.07
CA VAL A 185 8.75 -17.07 -3.83
C VAL A 185 8.48 -18.50 -3.36
N VAL A 186 7.23 -18.93 -3.35
CA VAL A 186 6.85 -20.28 -2.90
C VAL A 186 7.40 -21.33 -3.85
N GLU A 187 7.25 -21.14 -5.16
CA GLU A 187 7.79 -22.04 -6.18
C GLU A 187 9.32 -22.16 -6.06
N HIS A 188 10.00 -21.01 -5.95
CA HIS A 188 11.45 -20.96 -5.77
C HIS A 188 11.91 -21.70 -4.50
N ALA A 189 11.24 -21.45 -3.37
CA ALA A 189 11.57 -22.11 -2.10
C ALA A 189 11.35 -23.62 -2.16
N ARG A 190 10.31 -24.09 -2.85
CA ARG A 190 10.09 -25.52 -3.06
C ARG A 190 11.18 -26.15 -3.93
N ALA A 191 11.61 -25.47 -4.99
CA ALA A 191 12.70 -25.93 -5.85
C ALA A 191 14.03 -26.02 -5.09
N ALA A 192 14.38 -24.99 -4.31
CA ALA A 192 15.55 -24.98 -3.45
C ALA A 192 15.53 -26.13 -2.42
N ALA A 193 14.41 -26.34 -1.74
CA ALA A 193 14.25 -27.47 -0.82
C ALA A 193 14.41 -28.83 -1.52
N GLY A 194 13.91 -28.96 -2.76
CA GLY A 194 14.10 -30.15 -3.58
C GLY A 194 15.57 -30.46 -3.88
N ARG A 195 16.38 -29.44 -4.21
CA ARG A 195 17.83 -29.59 -4.44
C ARG A 195 18.59 -29.99 -3.17
N LEU A 196 18.24 -29.42 -2.02
CA LEU A 196 18.81 -29.83 -0.72
C LEU A 196 18.54 -31.31 -0.41
N MET A 197 17.31 -31.77 -0.65
CA MET A 197 16.96 -33.17 -0.38
C MET A 197 17.60 -34.14 -1.38
N GLY A 198 17.76 -33.75 -2.64
CA GLY A 198 18.38 -34.57 -3.68
C GLY A 198 19.90 -34.74 -3.56
N SER A 199 20.59 -33.83 -2.87
CA SER A 199 22.05 -33.87 -2.66
C SER A 199 22.50 -34.80 -1.51
N HIS A 200 21.57 -35.33 -0.71
CA HIS A 200 21.85 -36.24 0.41
C HIS A 200 21.58 -37.72 0.08
N GLY A 201 21.43 -38.08 -1.20
CA GLY A 201 21.07 -39.44 -1.65
C GLY A 201 22.16 -40.23 -2.38
N GLY A 202 23.44 -39.86 -2.24
CA GLY A 202 24.58 -40.52 -2.89
C GLY A 202 25.42 -41.37 -1.93
#